data_AF-A0A4Q4Y0W5-F1
#
_entry.id   AF-A0A4Q4Y0W5-F1
#
_cell.length_a   1.000
_cell.length_b   1.000
_cell.length_c   1.000
_cell.angle_alpha   90.00
_cell.angle_beta   90.00
_cell.angle_gamma   90.00
#
_symmetry.space_group_name_H-M   'P 1'
#
loop_
_entity.id
_entity.type
_entity.pdbx_description
1 polymer ?
#
loop_
_entity_poly.entity_id
_entity_poly.type
_entity_poly.pdbx_seq_one_letter_code
_entity_poly.pdbx_strand_id
1 'polypeptide(L)'
;MPGKTYLITGANRGLGRGLFDHYVAQSNNTLIAAVRNVEVAQTLLNVPRGEGTRVILVKIDSASKKDAFEAAETIKKQGIEFIDVVIAAAGIFKLNTIEDMPLEEFEEVLMINGISVLLLYKATLPLLRHSRDEKGPKLVQTDMGNMGARAAGMEKAPLTLDESSRNTAFIIDNATQGEHSGKFFDETIDRIHPW
;
A
#
# COMPACT_ATOMS: atom_id res chain seq x y z
N MET A 1 10.94 13.69 -12.01
CA MET A 1 10.14 12.57 -12.54
C MET A 1 8.67 12.98 -12.51
N PRO A 2 7.82 12.48 -13.43
CA PRO A 2 6.37 12.66 -13.29
C PRO A 2 5.93 12.09 -11.94
N GLY A 3 5.08 12.82 -11.21
CA GLY A 3 4.59 12.37 -9.93
C GLY A 3 3.57 11.24 -10.06
N LYS A 4 3.34 10.52 -8.96
CA LYS A 4 2.45 9.36 -8.90
C LYS A 4 1.24 9.62 -8.00
N THR A 5 0.17 8.87 -8.25
CA THR A 5 -1.02 8.82 -7.41
C THR A 5 -0.94 7.62 -6.47
N TYR A 6 -0.87 7.87 -5.16
CA TYR A 6 -0.81 6.85 -4.12
C TYR A 6 -2.12 6.81 -3.35
N LEU A 7 -2.61 5.61 -3.03
CA LEU A 7 -3.62 5.39 -2.00
C LEU A 7 -3.00 4.64 -0.83
N ILE A 8 -3.10 5.19 0.38
CA ILE A 8 -2.46 4.63 1.57
C ILE A 8 -3.53 4.45 2.66
N THR A 9 -3.82 3.21 3.07
CA THR A 9 -4.69 2.96 4.23
C THR A 9 -3.91 3.12 5.54
N GLY A 10 -4.56 3.59 6.59
CA GLY A 10 -3.89 3.83 7.88
C GLY A 10 -2.88 4.98 7.83
N ALA A 11 -3.06 5.92 6.91
CA ALA A 11 -2.10 7.00 6.62
C ALA A 11 -1.82 7.97 7.78
N ASN A 12 -2.61 7.93 8.86
CA ASN A 12 -2.48 8.86 9.99
C ASN A 12 -1.62 8.36 11.16
N ARG A 13 -1.17 7.10 11.16
CA ARG A 13 -0.30 6.56 12.23
C ARG A 13 0.68 5.48 11.73
N GLY A 14 1.70 5.19 12.55
CA GLY A 14 2.64 4.08 12.33
C GLY A 14 3.30 4.10 10.95
N LEU A 15 3.50 2.92 10.36
CA LEU A 15 4.11 2.77 9.03
C LEU A 15 3.34 3.51 7.93
N GLY A 16 2.01 3.49 7.97
CA GLY A 16 1.17 4.22 7.01
C GLY A 16 1.44 5.73 7.05
N ARG A 17 1.69 6.30 8.24
CA ARG A 17 2.07 7.70 8.40
C ARG A 17 3.47 8.00 7.88
N GLY A 18 4.45 7.15 8.19
CA GLY A 18 5.82 7.32 7.68
C GLY A 18 5.86 7.30 6.15
N LEU A 19 5.14 6.37 5.52
CA LEU A 19 5.02 6.30 4.05
C LEU A 19 4.29 7.53 3.49
N PHE A 20 3.22 7.99 4.14
CA PHE A 20 2.53 9.22 3.74
C PHE A 20 3.48 10.43 3.79
N ASP A 21 4.17 10.64 4.92
CA ASP A 21 5.11 11.76 5.12
C ASP A 21 6.27 11.70 4.10
N HIS A 22 6.75 10.50 3.78
CA HIS A 22 7.78 10.30 2.76
C HIS A 22 7.32 10.75 1.36
N TYR A 23 6.17 10.26 0.90
CA TYR A 23 5.69 10.52 -0.45
C TYR A 23 5.08 11.92 -0.62
N VAL A 24 4.51 12.50 0.44
CA VAL A 24 3.92 13.85 0.40
C VAL A 24 4.99 14.94 0.31
N ALA A 25 6.20 14.69 0.84
CA ALA A 25 7.33 15.62 0.74
C ALA A 25 7.94 15.70 -0.67
N GLN A 26 7.68 14.72 -1.54
CA GLN A 26 8.12 14.72 -2.93
C GLN A 26 7.18 15.57 -3.80
N SER A 27 7.67 16.08 -4.92
CA SER A 27 6.90 16.93 -5.83
C SER A 27 5.96 16.16 -6.77
N ASN A 28 4.89 16.82 -7.21
CA ASN A 28 3.91 16.37 -8.21
C ASN A 28 3.09 15.12 -7.86
N ASN A 29 3.16 14.63 -6.61
CA ASN A 29 2.42 13.44 -6.20
C ASN A 29 0.95 13.78 -5.86
N THR A 30 0.06 12.80 -5.98
CA THR A 30 -1.29 12.87 -5.40
C THR A 30 -1.43 11.80 -4.34
N LEU A 31 -1.66 12.21 -3.09
CA LEU A 31 -1.76 11.33 -1.93
C LEU A 31 -3.22 11.20 -1.51
N ILE A 32 -3.80 10.03 -1.73
CA ILE A 32 -5.08 9.64 -1.17
C ILE A 32 -4.83 8.97 0.19
N ALA A 33 -4.92 9.76 1.25
CA ALA A 33 -4.80 9.31 2.63
C ALA A 33 -6.12 8.69 3.09
N ALA A 34 -6.15 7.37 3.18
CA ALA A 34 -7.31 6.62 3.61
C ALA A 34 -7.25 6.31 5.12
N VAL A 35 -8.29 6.71 5.86
CA VAL A 35 -8.36 6.64 7.32
C VAL A 35 -9.75 6.22 7.78
N ARG A 36 -9.86 5.63 8.97
CA ARG A 36 -11.15 5.21 9.55
C ARG A 36 -12.08 6.39 9.82
N ASN A 37 -11.53 7.48 10.35
CA ASN A 37 -12.26 8.69 10.73
C ASN A 37 -11.55 9.88 10.11
N VAL A 38 -12.22 10.56 9.19
CA VAL A 38 -11.65 11.67 8.42
C VAL A 38 -11.60 12.95 9.24
N GLU A 39 -12.54 13.14 10.17
CA GLU A 39 -12.65 14.30 11.05
C GLU A 39 -11.45 14.39 12.00
N VAL A 40 -10.95 13.26 12.49
CA VAL A 40 -9.77 13.17 13.37
C VAL A 40 -8.46 13.31 12.58
N ALA A 41 -8.46 12.99 11.29
CA ALA A 41 -7.26 12.98 10.46
C ALA A 41 -7.02 14.27 9.64
N GLN A 42 -7.77 15.34 9.91
CA GLN A 42 -7.69 16.60 9.16
C GLN A 42 -6.28 17.22 9.15
N THR A 43 -5.45 16.91 10.15
CA THR A 43 -4.06 17.36 10.21
C THR A 43 -3.22 16.90 9.02
N LEU A 44 -3.56 15.78 8.37
CA LEU A 44 -2.89 15.30 7.16
C LEU A 44 -3.05 16.26 5.97
N LEU A 45 -4.07 17.13 5.95
CA LEU A 45 -4.24 18.11 4.89
C LEU A 45 -3.27 19.30 5.01
N ASN A 46 -2.70 19.51 6.21
CA ASN A 46 -1.89 20.67 6.56
C ASN A 46 -0.39 20.38 6.64
N VAL A 47 0.05 19.16 6.29
CA VAL A 47 1.47 18.81 6.31
C VAL A 47 2.25 19.59 5.24
N PRO A 48 3.52 19.96 5.50
CA PRO A 48 4.41 20.43 4.45
C PRO A 48 4.48 19.39 3.32
N ARG A 49 4.40 19.85 2.07
CA ARG A 49 4.34 19.00 0.89
C ARG A 49 5.21 19.54 -0.23
N GLY A 50 5.69 18.64 -1.08
CA GLY A 50 6.46 19.01 -2.27
C GLY A 50 5.64 19.87 -3.23
N GLU A 51 6.34 20.61 -4.10
CA GLU A 51 5.69 21.46 -5.10
C GLU A 51 4.79 20.63 -6.02
N GLY A 52 3.59 21.13 -6.32
CA GLY A 52 2.62 20.43 -7.16
C GLY A 52 1.97 19.19 -6.52
N THR A 53 2.27 18.90 -5.25
CA THR A 53 1.69 17.74 -4.54
C THR A 53 0.32 18.05 -3.94
N ARG A 54 -0.62 17.12 -4.09
CA ARG A 54 -1.98 17.21 -3.54
C ARG A 54 -2.22 16.11 -2.50
N VAL A 55 -2.98 16.44 -1.46
CA VAL A 55 -3.47 15.48 -0.47
C VAL A 55 -5.00 15.44 -0.52
N ILE A 56 -5.56 14.24 -0.43
CA ILE A 56 -6.99 13.96 -0.36
C ILE A 56 -7.23 13.01 0.80
N LEU A 57 -8.22 13.30 1.65
CA LEU A 57 -8.68 12.38 2.68
C LEU A 57 -9.88 11.57 2.17
N VAL A 58 -9.85 10.26 2.43
CA VAL A 58 -10.96 9.35 2.13
C VAL A 58 -11.21 8.44 3.32
N LYS A 59 -12.47 8.14 3.60
CA LYS A 59 -12.84 7.19 4.64
C LYS A 59 -12.61 5.76 4.15
N ILE A 60 -11.77 5.01 4.86
CA ILE A 60 -11.72 3.55 4.80
C ILE A 60 -11.51 3.00 6.21
N ASP A 61 -12.53 2.34 6.75
CA ASP A 61 -12.36 1.41 7.86
C ASP A 61 -12.12 0.00 7.34
N SER A 62 -10.94 -0.57 7.61
CA SER A 62 -10.60 -1.94 7.21
C SER A 62 -11.46 -3.02 7.86
N ALA A 63 -12.24 -2.69 8.91
CA ALA A 63 -13.25 -3.60 9.44
C ALA A 63 -14.53 -3.67 8.56
N SER A 64 -14.75 -2.69 7.69
CA SER A 64 -15.92 -2.61 6.81
C SER A 64 -15.67 -3.33 5.48
N LYS A 65 -16.61 -4.19 5.10
CA LYS A 65 -16.57 -4.88 3.80
C LYS A 65 -16.99 -3.99 2.61
N LYS A 66 -17.48 -2.77 2.87
CA LYS A 66 -18.03 -1.86 1.86
C LYS A 66 -17.18 -0.63 1.62
N ASP A 67 -16.51 -0.15 2.66
CA ASP A 67 -15.81 1.14 2.66
C ASP A 67 -14.81 1.28 1.50
N ALA A 68 -14.05 0.23 1.16
CA ALA A 68 -13.09 0.30 0.06
C ALA A 68 -13.76 0.59 -1.29
N PHE A 69 -14.95 0.03 -1.53
CA PHE A 69 -15.73 0.27 -2.76
C PHE A 69 -16.31 1.68 -2.78
N GLU A 70 -16.87 2.13 -1.66
CA GLU A 70 -17.39 3.49 -1.51
C GLU A 70 -16.29 4.55 -1.64
N ALA A 71 -15.10 4.25 -1.13
CA ALA A 71 -13.90 5.06 -1.29
C ALA A 71 -13.47 5.13 -2.76
N ALA A 72 -13.44 4.01 -3.49
CA ALA A 72 -13.11 4.01 -4.91
C ALA A 72 -14.06 4.90 -5.73
N GLU A 73 -15.35 4.88 -5.43
CA GLU A 73 -16.33 5.77 -6.07
C GLU A 73 -16.15 7.23 -5.66
N THR A 74 -15.82 7.50 -4.40
CA THR A 74 -15.48 8.83 -3.91
C THR A 74 -14.25 9.40 -4.61
N ILE A 75 -13.22 8.58 -4.79
CA ILE A 75 -11.97 8.94 -5.48
C ILE A 75 -12.25 9.34 -6.93
N LYS A 76 -13.03 8.54 -7.66
CA LYS A 76 -13.46 8.86 -9.03
C LYS A 76 -14.21 10.19 -9.12
N LYS A 77 -15.16 10.42 -8.20
CA LYS A 77 -15.95 11.67 -8.14
C LYS A 77 -15.09 12.91 -7.89
N GLN A 78 -13.91 12.74 -7.29
CA GLN A 78 -12.94 13.82 -7.10
C GLN A 78 -12.02 14.06 -8.31
N GLY A 79 -12.31 13.42 -9.45
CA GLY A 79 -11.58 13.57 -10.70
C GLY A 79 -10.28 12.75 -10.77
N ILE A 80 -10.12 11.76 -9.90
CA ILE A 80 -8.99 10.82 -9.98
C ILE A 80 -9.39 9.64 -10.86
N GLU A 81 -8.80 9.58 -12.04
CA GLU A 81 -9.10 8.56 -13.05
C GLU A 81 -8.24 7.29 -12.90
N PHE A 82 -7.10 7.39 -12.21
CA PHE A 82 -6.17 6.28 -11.99
C PHE A 82 -5.48 6.37 -10.63
N ILE A 83 -5.01 5.21 -10.15
CA ILE A 83 -4.11 5.10 -9.00
C ILE A 83 -2.88 4.35 -9.50
N ASP A 84 -1.68 4.85 -9.21
CA ASP A 84 -0.44 4.16 -9.60
C ASP A 84 -0.01 3.16 -8.54
N VAL A 85 -0.22 3.48 -7.26
CA VAL A 85 0.22 2.65 -6.12
C VAL A 85 -0.86 2.58 -5.05
N VAL A 86 -1.23 1.36 -4.63
CA VAL A 86 -2.07 1.11 -3.46
C VAL A 86 -1.20 0.49 -2.37
N ILE A 87 -1.22 1.08 -1.17
CA ILE A 87 -0.47 0.63 0.00
C ILE A 87 -1.47 0.26 1.11
N ALA A 88 -1.61 -1.04 1.35
CA ALA A 88 -2.46 -1.57 2.42
C ALA A 88 -1.71 -1.57 3.76
N ALA A 89 -1.57 -0.39 4.38
CA ALA A 89 -0.81 -0.23 5.63
C ALA A 89 -1.68 -0.23 6.90
N ALA A 90 -3.02 -0.21 6.78
CA ALA A 90 -3.90 -0.43 7.93
C ALA A 90 -3.83 -1.89 8.40
N GLY A 91 -3.49 -2.08 9.67
CA GLY A 91 -3.42 -3.40 10.30
C GLY A 91 -3.60 -3.32 11.82
N ILE A 92 -3.93 -4.45 12.42
CA ILE A 92 -3.97 -4.64 13.88
C ILE A 92 -3.20 -5.90 14.27
N PHE A 93 -2.80 -5.98 15.53
CA PHE A 93 -2.23 -7.16 16.13
C PHE A 93 -2.85 -7.36 17.51
N LYS A 94 -3.23 -8.60 17.82
CA LYS A 94 -3.73 -9.00 19.13
C LYS A 94 -2.88 -10.16 19.61
N LEU A 95 -2.31 -10.03 20.81
CA LEU A 95 -1.40 -11.01 21.38
C LEU A 95 -2.18 -11.91 22.34
N ASN A 96 -2.19 -13.22 22.05
CA ASN A 96 -2.72 -14.25 22.93
C ASN A 96 -1.98 -15.57 22.67
N THR A 97 -2.15 -16.54 23.57
CA THR A 97 -1.79 -17.95 23.33
C THR A 97 -2.84 -18.59 22.41
N ILE A 98 -2.55 -19.77 21.84
CA ILE A 98 -3.55 -20.52 21.07
C ILE A 98 -4.70 -21.02 21.94
N GLU A 99 -4.45 -21.31 23.21
CA GLU A 99 -5.49 -21.74 24.16
C GLU A 99 -6.45 -20.60 24.52
N ASP A 100 -5.92 -19.38 24.67
CA ASP A 100 -6.67 -18.23 25.18
C ASP A 100 -7.18 -17.29 24.09
N MET A 101 -6.81 -17.48 22.82
CA MET A 101 -7.21 -16.60 21.73
C MET A 101 -8.73 -16.64 21.49
N PRO A 102 -9.48 -15.56 21.76
CA PRO A 102 -10.89 -15.54 21.46
C PRO A 102 -11.09 -15.55 19.94
N LEU A 103 -12.05 -16.35 19.46
CA LEU A 103 -12.29 -16.50 18.03
C LEU A 103 -12.65 -15.15 17.38
N GLU A 104 -13.46 -14.33 18.06
CA GLU A 104 -13.90 -13.02 17.57
C GLU A 104 -12.73 -12.06 17.38
N GLU A 105 -11.72 -12.14 18.27
CA GLU A 105 -10.50 -11.36 18.13
C GLU A 105 -9.66 -11.82 16.94
N PHE A 106 -9.63 -13.14 16.69
CA PHE A 106 -8.89 -13.70 15.58
C PHE A 106 -9.56 -13.36 14.25
N GLU A 107 -10.89 -13.43 14.20
CA GLU A 107 -11.69 -13.00 13.07
C GLU A 107 -11.51 -11.51 12.77
N GLU A 108 -11.42 -10.64 13.79
CA GLU A 108 -11.14 -9.22 13.58
C GLU A 108 -9.75 -9.01 12.94
N VAL A 109 -8.73 -9.72 13.42
CA VAL A 109 -7.38 -9.68 12.84
C VAL A 109 -7.40 -10.16 11.39
N LEU A 110 -8.08 -11.27 11.09
CA LEU A 110 -8.23 -11.79 9.72
C LEU A 110 -9.00 -10.82 8.82
N MET A 111 -10.06 -10.20 9.36
CA MET A 111 -10.87 -9.24 8.62
C MET A 111 -10.02 -8.03 8.23
N ILE A 112 -9.30 -7.42 9.18
CA ILE A 112 -8.51 -6.21 8.93
C ILE A 112 -7.25 -6.53 8.12
N ASN A 113 -6.48 -7.54 8.49
CA ASN A 113 -5.16 -7.78 7.88
C ASN A 113 -5.22 -8.62 6.60
N GLY A 114 -6.27 -9.41 6.40
CA GLY A 114 -6.41 -10.32 5.25
C GLY A 114 -7.54 -9.91 4.32
N ILE A 115 -8.78 -9.98 4.81
CA ILE A 115 -9.97 -9.76 3.97
C ILE A 115 -10.02 -8.32 3.47
N SER A 116 -9.72 -7.32 4.30
CA SER A 116 -9.76 -5.92 3.90
C SER A 116 -8.76 -5.60 2.80
N VAL A 117 -7.60 -6.27 2.80
CA VAL A 117 -6.57 -6.11 1.76
C VAL A 117 -7.09 -6.62 0.43
N LEU A 118 -7.69 -7.81 0.39
CA LEU A 118 -8.35 -8.34 -0.81
C LEU A 118 -9.44 -7.39 -1.33
N LEU A 119 -10.30 -6.90 -0.43
CA LEU A 119 -11.39 -5.99 -0.80
C LEU A 119 -10.87 -4.65 -1.31
N LEU A 120 -9.79 -4.12 -0.72
CA LEU A 120 -9.14 -2.89 -1.14
C LEU A 120 -8.63 -2.99 -2.57
N TYR A 121 -7.87 -4.05 -2.88
CA TYR A 121 -7.37 -4.26 -4.24
C TYR A 121 -8.51 -4.55 -5.22
N LYS A 122 -9.54 -5.31 -4.82
CA LYS A 122 -10.72 -5.55 -5.67
C LYS A 122 -11.46 -4.25 -6.01
N ALA A 123 -11.64 -3.36 -5.04
CA ALA A 123 -12.31 -2.09 -5.21
C ALA A 123 -11.50 -1.10 -6.07
N THR A 124 -10.18 -1.08 -5.90
CA THR A 124 -9.28 -0.15 -6.58
C THR A 124 -8.76 -0.67 -7.92
N LEU A 125 -8.95 -1.96 -8.24
CA LEU A 125 -8.48 -2.58 -9.48
C LEU A 125 -8.87 -1.81 -10.75
N PRO A 126 -10.10 -1.26 -10.91
CA PRO A 126 -10.42 -0.45 -12.08
C PRO A 126 -9.54 0.80 -12.21
N LEU A 127 -9.19 1.46 -11.09
CA LEU A 127 -8.30 2.64 -11.09
C LEU A 127 -6.84 2.24 -11.33
N LEU A 128 -6.39 1.13 -10.73
CA LEU A 128 -5.04 0.59 -10.94
C LEU A 128 -4.79 0.18 -12.39
N ARG A 129 -5.80 -0.35 -13.09
CA ARG A 129 -5.70 -0.70 -14.52
C ARG A 129 -5.48 0.49 -15.45
N HIS A 130 -5.82 1.70 -15.00
CA HIS A 130 -5.57 2.94 -15.73
C HIS A 130 -4.28 3.65 -15.28
N SER A 131 -3.47 3.00 -14.43
CA SER A 131 -2.16 3.51 -14.02
C SER A 131 -1.34 3.91 -15.23
N ARG A 132 -0.63 5.04 -15.11
CA ARG A 132 0.24 5.55 -16.18
C ARG A 132 1.68 5.01 -16.06
N ASP A 133 1.93 4.14 -15.08
CA ASP A 133 3.21 3.45 -14.96
C ASP A 133 3.31 2.39 -16.06
N GLU A 134 4.13 2.67 -17.08
CA GLU A 134 4.40 1.76 -18.19
C GLU A 134 4.92 0.39 -17.74
N LYS A 135 5.45 0.29 -16.51
CA LYS A 135 5.97 -0.96 -15.94
C LYS A 135 4.85 -1.90 -15.46
N GLY A 136 3.62 -1.41 -15.32
CA GLY A 136 2.48 -2.21 -14.85
C GLY A 136 2.66 -2.76 -13.43
N PRO A 137 1.77 -3.67 -12.98
CA PRO A 137 1.91 -4.33 -11.68
C PRO A 137 3.17 -5.21 -11.65
N LYS A 138 4.00 -5.03 -10.62
CA LYS A 138 5.21 -5.84 -10.39
C LYS A 138 4.85 -7.21 -9.83
N LEU A 139 4.46 -8.14 -10.71
CA LEU A 139 4.21 -9.53 -10.36
C LEU A 139 5.50 -10.36 -10.50
N VAL A 140 5.66 -11.37 -9.65
CA VAL A 140 6.75 -12.36 -9.76
C VAL A 140 6.28 -13.55 -10.60
N GLN A 141 7.13 -14.15 -11.43
CA GLN A 141 6.82 -15.31 -12.29
C GLN A 141 6.64 -16.64 -11.52
N THR A 142 5.95 -16.61 -10.38
CA THR A 142 5.37 -17.81 -9.75
C THR A 142 4.16 -18.29 -10.55
N ASP A 143 3.67 -19.51 -10.29
CA ASP A 143 2.44 -20.00 -10.95
C ASP A 143 1.26 -19.04 -10.71
N MET A 144 1.10 -18.58 -9.47
CA MET A 144 0.07 -17.60 -9.12
C MET A 144 0.34 -16.22 -9.72
N GLY A 145 1.58 -15.75 -9.75
CA GLY A 145 1.91 -14.44 -10.31
C GLY A 145 1.77 -14.39 -11.82
N ASN A 146 2.12 -15.47 -12.54
CA ASN A 146 1.83 -15.62 -13.97
C ASN A 146 0.33 -15.73 -14.25
N MET A 147 -0.43 -16.41 -13.37
CA MET A 147 -1.89 -16.43 -13.45
C MET A 147 -2.48 -15.02 -13.28
N GLY A 148 -1.98 -14.24 -12.30
CA GLY A 148 -2.36 -12.85 -12.09
C GLY A 148 -1.98 -11.95 -13.26
N ALA A 149 -0.81 -12.14 -13.86
CA ALA A 149 -0.32 -11.37 -14.99
C ALA A 149 -1.21 -11.58 -16.22
N ARG A 150 -1.57 -12.84 -16.52
CA ARG A 150 -2.52 -13.18 -17.59
C ARG A 150 -3.90 -12.58 -17.34
N ALA A 151 -4.40 -12.64 -16.10
CA ALA A 151 -5.66 -12.00 -15.73
C ALA A 151 -5.62 -10.45 -15.83
N ALA A 152 -4.43 -9.86 -15.81
CA ALA A 152 -4.18 -8.44 -16.03
C ALA A 152 -3.84 -8.09 -17.50
N GLY A 153 -3.90 -9.06 -18.43
CA GLY A 153 -3.63 -8.84 -19.86
C GLY A 153 -2.15 -8.88 -20.26
N MET A 154 -1.27 -9.36 -19.38
CA MET A 154 0.17 -9.54 -19.65
C MET A 154 0.46 -10.98 -20.09
N GLU A 155 1.48 -11.19 -20.92
CA GLU A 155 1.91 -12.55 -21.33
C GLU A 155 2.38 -13.39 -20.14
N LYS A 156 3.19 -12.77 -19.27
CA LYS A 156 3.74 -13.34 -18.04
C LYS A 156 4.06 -12.23 -17.05
N ALA A 157 4.32 -12.60 -15.80
CA ALA A 157 4.71 -11.64 -14.78
C ALA A 157 6.06 -10.98 -15.13
N PRO A 158 6.26 -9.68 -14.83
CA PRO A 158 7.43 -8.95 -15.31
C PRO A 158 8.72 -9.23 -14.52
N LEU A 159 8.63 -9.72 -13.27
CA LEU A 159 9.80 -10.05 -12.44
C LEU A 159 10.03 -11.55 -12.43
N THR A 160 11.22 -12.03 -12.79
CA THR A 160 11.52 -13.46 -12.73
C THR A 160 11.63 -13.94 -11.27
N LEU A 161 11.39 -15.24 -11.03
CA LEU A 161 11.59 -15.84 -9.71
C LEU A 161 13.03 -15.63 -9.22
N ASP A 162 14.00 -15.81 -10.12
CA ASP A 162 15.44 -15.69 -9.84
C ASP A 162 15.84 -14.25 -9.48
N GLU A 163 15.37 -13.24 -10.21
CA GLU A 163 15.58 -11.82 -9.85
C GLU A 163 14.96 -11.47 -8.49
N SER A 164 13.74 -11.95 -8.22
CA SER A 164 13.09 -11.73 -6.92
C SER A 164 13.85 -12.41 -5.78
N SER A 165 14.33 -13.64 -6.00
CA SER A 165 14.98 -14.47 -4.99
C SER A 165 16.37 -13.96 -4.64
N ARG A 166 17.20 -13.66 -5.65
CA ARG A 166 18.58 -13.22 -5.43
C ARG A 166 18.67 -11.89 -4.70
N ASN A 167 17.84 -10.92 -5.07
CA ASN A 167 17.88 -9.60 -4.45
C ASN A 167 17.46 -9.65 -2.98
N THR A 168 16.40 -10.42 -2.70
CA THR A 168 15.93 -10.62 -1.32
C THR A 168 16.94 -11.40 -0.49
N ALA A 169 17.50 -12.50 -1.02
CA ALA A 169 18.51 -13.31 -0.33
C ALA A 169 19.78 -12.50 -0.05
N PHE A 170 20.25 -11.68 -0.99
CA PHE A 170 21.41 -10.82 -0.81
C PHE A 170 21.22 -9.85 0.38
N ILE A 171 20.05 -9.22 0.50
CA ILE A 171 19.75 -8.33 1.62
C ILE A 171 19.71 -9.12 2.94
N ILE A 172 19.08 -10.31 2.95
CA ILE A 172 19.01 -11.16 4.16
C ILE A 172 20.41 -11.61 4.60
N ASP A 173 21.22 -12.11 3.68
CA ASP A 173 22.54 -12.67 3.97
C ASP A 173 23.53 -11.61 4.48
N ASN A 174 23.34 -10.34 4.08
CA ASN A 174 24.17 -9.21 4.51
C ASN A 174 23.49 -8.34 5.59
N ALA A 175 22.32 -8.74 6.10
CA ALA A 175 21.60 -7.97 7.10
C ALA A 175 22.32 -8.01 8.46
N THR A 176 22.78 -6.85 8.93
CA THR A 176 23.31 -6.66 10.28
C THR A 176 22.37 -5.82 11.15
N GLN A 177 22.40 -6.03 12.47
CA GLN A 177 21.58 -5.25 13.42
C GLN A 177 21.87 -3.73 13.32
N GLY A 178 23.14 -3.34 13.16
CA GLY A 178 23.53 -1.92 13.08
C GLY A 178 23.13 -1.26 11.75
N GLU A 179 23.12 -2.00 10.65
CA GLU A 179 22.87 -1.42 9.34
C GLU A 179 21.41 -1.55 8.90
N HIS A 180 20.70 -2.60 9.29
CA HIS A 180 19.40 -2.95 8.71
C HIS A 180 18.22 -2.86 9.68
N SER A 181 18.46 -2.95 10.99
CA SER A 181 17.38 -2.83 11.98
C SER A 181 16.81 -1.41 11.98
N GLY A 182 15.48 -1.30 11.96
CA GLY A 182 14.80 0.00 11.95
C GLY A 182 15.15 0.85 10.74
N LYS A 183 15.37 0.24 9.55
CA LYS A 183 15.44 0.91 8.23
C LYS A 183 14.55 0.22 7.19
N PHE A 184 14.02 0.96 6.22
CA PHE A 184 13.27 0.43 5.09
C PHE A 184 14.18 0.40 3.86
N PHE A 185 14.34 -0.77 3.25
CA PHE A 185 15.22 -0.99 2.11
C PHE A 185 14.39 -1.07 0.84
N ASP A 186 14.71 -0.21 -0.14
CA ASP A 186 14.15 -0.31 -1.48
C ASP A 186 15.17 -1.01 -2.38
N GLU A 187 14.99 -2.31 -2.61
CA GLU A 187 15.91 -3.10 -3.43
C GLU A 187 15.87 -2.73 -4.93
N THR A 188 14.88 -1.95 -5.35
CA THR A 188 14.71 -1.62 -6.77
C THR A 188 15.49 -0.38 -7.20
N ILE A 189 16.00 0.42 -6.25
CA ILE A 189 16.82 1.62 -6.52
C ILE A 189 18.03 1.76 -5.58
N ASP A 190 18.38 0.73 -4.82
CA ASP A 190 19.54 0.68 -3.91
C ASP A 190 19.57 1.86 -2.91
N ARG A 191 18.44 2.07 -2.22
CA ARG A 191 18.27 3.19 -1.28
C ARG A 191 17.73 2.73 0.06
N ILE A 192 18.32 3.29 1.12
CA ILE A 192 17.93 3.05 2.51
C ILE A 192 17.15 4.26 3.03
N HIS A 193 15.98 4.01 3.59
CA HIS A 193 15.12 5.02 4.21
C HIS A 193 15.09 4.82 5.74
N PRO A 194 15.32 5.87 6.55
CA PRO A 194 15.06 5.81 7.98
C PRO A 194 13.55 5.69 8.24
N TRP A 195 13.17 4.95 9.30
CA TRP A 195 11.76 4.86 9.74
C TRP A 195 11.29 6.16 10.37
#